data_AF-A0A1V8TYE7-F1
#
_entry.id   AF-A0A1V8TYE7-F1
#
_cell.length_a   1.000
_cell.length_b   1.000
_cell.length_c   1.000
_cell.angle_alpha   90.00
_cell.angle_beta   90.00
_cell.angle_gamma   90.00
#
_symmetry.space_group_name_H-M   'P 1'
#
loop_
_entity.id
_entity.type
_entity.pdbx_description
1 polymer ?
#
loop_
_entity_poly.entity_id
_entity_poly.type
_entity_poly.pdbx_seq_one_letter_code
_entity_poly.pdbx_strand_id
1 'polypeptide(L)'
;GGEKAGSQVVDNFKLISNLANVGDAKTLAIHPWTTTHEQLSDEEKGNSGVTSDLIRISVGIEHIDDIIADFEQSFKASATKPQEEGKPANAQENGDTSTQAKTVV
;
A
#
# COMPACT_ATOMS: atom_id res chain seq x y z
N GLY A 1 -9.91 -11.87 0.46
CA GLY A 1 -10.40 -10.59 -0.11
C GLY A 1 -10.98 -9.74 0.99
N GLY A 2 -11.18 -8.45 0.73
CA GLY A 2 -11.66 -7.43 1.67
C GLY A 2 -10.54 -6.59 2.29
N GLU A 3 -10.93 -5.53 3.01
CA GLU A 3 -10.04 -4.45 3.50
C GLU A 3 -8.77 -4.95 4.18
N LYS A 4 -8.93 -5.84 5.15
CA LYS A 4 -7.81 -6.38 5.92
C LYS A 4 -6.86 -7.20 5.05
N ALA A 5 -7.40 -8.01 4.14
CA ALA A 5 -6.57 -8.83 3.27
C ALA A 5 -5.83 -7.97 2.23
N GLY A 6 -6.48 -6.93 1.71
CA GLY A 6 -5.87 -5.97 0.77
C GLY A 6 -4.71 -5.21 1.41
N SER A 7 -4.93 -4.65 2.61
CA SER A 7 -3.86 -3.98 3.36
C SER A 7 -2.71 -4.93 3.68
N GLN A 8 -2.99 -6.13 4.21
CA GLN A 8 -1.95 -7.09 4.59
C GLN A 8 -1.04 -7.50 3.43
N VAL A 9 -1.59 -7.66 2.22
CA VAL A 9 -0.76 -7.95 1.04
C VAL A 9 0.20 -6.81 0.74
N VAL A 10 -0.29 -5.56 0.82
CA VAL A 10 0.55 -4.37 0.60
C VAL A 10 1.61 -4.23 1.69
N ASP A 11 1.26 -4.50 2.94
CA ASP A 11 2.17 -4.40 4.08
C ASP A 11 3.24 -5.51 4.09
N ASN A 12 2.94 -6.67 3.51
CA ASN A 12 3.83 -7.83 3.46
C ASN A 12 4.82 -7.83 2.30
N PHE A 13 4.73 -6.89 1.35
CA PHE A 13 5.75 -6.75 0.31
C PHE A 13 7.11 -6.39 0.91
N LYS A 14 8.17 -6.97 0.37
CA LYS A 14 9.55 -6.74 0.83
C LYS A 14 10.37 -5.94 -0.19
N LEU A 15 10.03 -6.08 -1.46
CA LEU A 15 10.64 -5.35 -2.56
C LEU A 15 9.78 -4.15 -2.95
N ILE A 16 8.47 -4.38 -3.09
CA ILE A 16 7.50 -3.38 -3.52
C ILE A 16 7.23 -2.39 -2.39
N SER A 17 7.31 -1.09 -2.70
CA SER A 17 7.18 -0.02 -1.70
C SER A 17 5.73 0.48 -1.55
N ASN A 18 5.31 0.75 -0.32
CA ASN A 18 3.98 1.31 -0.03
C ASN A 18 4.01 2.83 -0.13
N LEU A 19 3.81 3.38 -1.34
CA LEU A 19 3.84 4.82 -1.60
C LEU A 19 2.75 5.24 -2.60
N ALA A 20 2.16 6.42 -2.35
CA ALA A 20 1.04 6.95 -3.11
C ALA A 20 1.43 7.67 -4.42
N ASN A 21 2.61 7.43 -4.99
CA ASN A 21 3.07 7.97 -6.28
C ASN A 21 2.85 7.00 -7.47
N VAL A 22 3.23 7.44 -8.67
CA VAL A 22 3.15 6.70 -9.95
C VAL A 22 4.37 7.06 -10.79
N GLY A 23 4.91 6.10 -11.54
CA GLY A 23 5.98 6.34 -12.54
C GLY A 23 7.40 6.39 -11.97
N ASP A 24 7.64 5.73 -10.84
CA ASP A 24 8.97 5.57 -10.25
C ASP A 24 9.76 4.42 -10.93
N ALA A 25 11.07 4.40 -10.75
CA ALA A 25 11.91 3.28 -11.16
C ALA A 25 11.65 2.02 -10.31
N LYS A 26 11.16 2.19 -9.08
CA LYS A 26 10.71 1.10 -8.22
C LYS A 26 9.24 0.78 -8.41
N THR A 27 8.88 -0.47 -8.19
CA THR A 27 7.51 -0.94 -8.13
C THR A 27 6.86 -0.47 -6.83
N LEU A 28 5.64 0.05 -6.96
CA LEU A 28 4.87 0.64 -5.87
C LEU A 28 3.51 -0.05 -5.77
N ALA A 29 3.03 -0.26 -4.54
CA ALA A 29 1.71 -0.79 -4.28
C ALA A 29 1.02 0.01 -3.19
N ILE A 30 -0.27 0.29 -3.36
CA ILE A 30 -1.10 0.86 -2.30
C ILE A 30 -2.44 0.14 -2.24
N HIS A 31 -3.08 0.20 -1.08
CA HIS A 31 -4.47 -0.19 -0.89
C HIS A 31 -5.33 1.07 -0.77
N PRO A 32 -5.97 1.56 -1.84
CA PRO A 32 -6.58 2.90 -1.85
C PRO A 32 -7.68 3.07 -0.79
N TRP A 33 -8.41 2.00 -0.44
CA TRP A 33 -9.48 2.01 0.56
C TRP A 33 -9.01 2.43 1.96
N THR A 34 -7.79 2.04 2.36
CA THR A 34 -7.19 2.36 3.69
C THR A 34 -6.07 3.40 3.61
N THR A 35 -5.85 4.00 2.45
CA THR A 35 -4.76 4.99 2.26
C THR A 35 -5.32 6.25 1.60
N THR A 36 -5.14 6.41 0.29
CA THR A 36 -5.46 7.64 -0.45
C THR A 36 -6.92 8.07 -0.36
N HIS A 37 -7.87 7.14 -0.17
CA HIS A 37 -9.30 7.43 -0.08
C HIS A 37 -9.83 7.25 1.34
N GLU A 38 -8.98 7.12 2.37
CA GLU A 38 -9.39 6.84 3.75
C GLU A 38 -10.40 7.85 4.31
N GLN A 39 -10.33 9.11 3.83
CA GLN A 39 -11.16 10.23 4.28
C GLN A 39 -12.59 10.21 3.72
N LEU A 40 -12.85 9.39 2.69
CA LEU A 40 -14.17 9.22 2.10
C LEU A 40 -15.00 8.20 2.90
N SER A 41 -16.32 8.36 2.90
CA SER A 41 -17.22 7.31 3.38
C SER A 41 -17.16 6.07 2.47
N ASP A 42 -17.55 4.92 3.00
CA ASP A 42 -17.57 3.67 2.24
C ASP A 42 -18.44 3.74 0.98
N GLU A 43 -19.54 4.53 1.04
CA GLU A 43 -20.40 4.79 -0.11
C GLU A 43 -19.69 5.65 -1.18
N GLU A 44 -18.98 6.70 -0.78
CA GLU A 44 -18.19 7.54 -1.69
C GLU A 44 -17.00 6.78 -2.30
N LYS A 45 -16.35 5.90 -1.52
CA LYS A 45 -15.32 4.98 -2.03
C LYS A 45 -15.90 4.05 -3.10
N GLY A 46 -17.03 3.41 -2.81
CA GLY A 46 -17.74 2.56 -3.77
C GLY A 46 -18.14 3.31 -5.05
N ASN A 47 -18.68 4.52 -4.91
CA ASN A 47 -19.09 5.37 -6.03
C ASN A 47 -17.91 5.87 -6.89
N SER A 48 -16.71 5.99 -6.30
CA SER A 48 -15.48 6.31 -7.04
C SER A 48 -14.81 5.09 -7.68
N GLY A 49 -15.38 3.90 -7.51
CA GLY A 49 -14.85 2.65 -8.06
C GLY A 49 -13.74 2.01 -7.21
N VAL A 50 -13.53 2.51 -5.98
CA VAL A 50 -12.58 1.94 -5.03
C VAL A 50 -13.28 0.85 -4.22
N THR A 51 -12.98 -0.41 -4.52
CA THR A 51 -13.45 -1.54 -3.71
C THR A 51 -12.56 -1.76 -2.49
N SER A 52 -13.11 -2.40 -1.46
CA SER A 52 -12.38 -2.67 -0.21
C SER A 52 -11.25 -3.69 -0.35
N ASP A 53 -11.10 -4.33 -1.50
CA ASP A 53 -10.02 -5.27 -1.81
C ASP A 53 -9.10 -4.77 -2.93
N LEU A 54 -9.30 -3.53 -3.40
CA LEU A 54 -8.54 -2.96 -4.49
C LEU A 54 -7.09 -2.72 -4.08
N ILE A 55 -6.16 -3.29 -4.85
CA ILE A 55 -4.73 -2.97 -4.76
C ILE A 55 -4.33 -2.28 -6.05
N ARG A 56 -3.72 -1.09 -5.93
CA ARG A 56 -3.17 -0.34 -7.06
C ARG A 56 -1.67 -0.61 -7.16
N ILE A 57 -1.21 -1.05 -8.33
CA ILE A 57 0.21 -1.31 -8.60
C ILE A 57 0.73 -0.32 -9.66
N SER A 58 1.86 0.32 -9.38
CA SER A 58 2.68 1.03 -10.37
C SER A 58 3.96 0.22 -10.56
N VAL A 59 4.09 -0.47 -11.70
CA VAL A 59 5.23 -1.33 -11.99
C VAL A 59 6.45 -0.48 -12.34
N GLY A 60 7.57 -0.75 -11.68
CA GLY A 60 8.87 -0.12 -11.94
C GLY A 60 9.65 -0.82 -13.04
N ILE A 61 10.98 -0.69 -13.00
CA ILE A 61 11.91 -1.27 -13.99
C ILE A 61 12.76 -2.40 -13.41
N GLU A 62 12.36 -2.98 -12.27
CA GLU A 62 13.06 -4.11 -11.66
C GLU A 62 12.97 -5.39 -12.51
N HIS A 63 13.77 -6.40 -12.14
CA HIS A 63 13.70 -7.69 -12.79
C HIS A 63 12.34 -8.36 -12.51
N ILE A 64 11.69 -8.87 -13.57
CA ILE A 64 10.34 -9.43 -13.48
C ILE A 64 10.24 -10.58 -12.48
N ASP A 65 11.26 -11.43 -12.39
CA ASP A 65 11.28 -12.56 -11.47
C ASP A 65 11.30 -12.12 -10.00
N ASP A 66 11.97 -11.01 -9.68
CA ASP A 66 12.02 -10.47 -8.32
C ASP A 66 10.65 -9.91 -7.92
N ILE A 67 9.97 -9.23 -8.86
CA ILE A 67 8.60 -8.73 -8.65
C ILE A 67 7.65 -9.91 -8.41
N ILE A 68 7.68 -10.93 -9.27
CA ILE A 68 6.82 -12.12 -9.12
C ILE A 68 7.10 -12.82 -7.79
N ALA A 69 8.36 -13.01 -7.42
CA ALA A 69 8.74 -13.63 -6.16
C ALA A 69 8.21 -12.85 -4.94
N ASP A 70 8.21 -11.52 -5.00
CA ASP A 70 7.68 -10.69 -3.91
C ASP A 70 6.14 -10.79 -3.79
N PHE A 71 5.43 -10.88 -4.92
CA PHE A 71 3.99 -11.19 -4.90
C PHE A 71 3.71 -12.56 -4.30
N GLU A 72 4.41 -13.60 -4.74
CA GLU A 72 4.23 -14.95 -4.21
C GLU A 72 4.47 -15.02 -2.70
N GLN A 73 5.54 -14.38 -2.21
CA GLN A 73 5.86 -14.39 -0.79
C GLN A 73 4.85 -13.58 0.03
N SER A 74 4.41 -12.42 -0.48
CA SER A 74 3.38 -11.60 0.18
C SER A 74 2.04 -12.34 0.28
N PHE A 75 1.62 -13.02 -0.79
CA PHE A 75 0.40 -13.83 -0.76
C PHE A 75 0.48 -14.98 0.24
N LYS A 76 1.62 -15.69 0.31
CA LYS A 76 1.83 -16.75 1.30
C LYS A 76 1.78 -16.22 2.74
N ALA A 77 2.38 -15.05 3.00
CA ALA A 77 2.37 -14.41 4.31
C ALA A 77 0.96 -13.95 4.72
N SER A 78 0.19 -13.42 3.77
CA SER A 78 -1.16 -12.88 4.00
C SER A 78 -2.24 -13.98 4.09
N ALA A 79 -1.96 -15.19 3.61
CA ALA A 79 -2.92 -16.30 3.61
C ALA A 79 -3.18 -16.91 5.01
N THR A 80 -2.48 -16.49 6.07
CA THR A 80 -2.44 -17.29 7.33
C THR A 80 -2.79 -16.59 8.65
N LYS A 81 -3.14 -15.29 8.74
CA LYS A 81 -3.51 -14.69 10.05
C LYS A 81 -4.59 -13.59 9.99
N PRO A 82 -5.79 -13.83 10.54
CA PRO A 82 -6.77 -12.78 10.82
C PRO A 82 -6.52 -12.16 12.21
N GLN A 83 -5.36 -11.56 12.47
CA GLN A 83 -5.13 -10.61 13.59
C GLN A 83 -3.64 -10.27 13.68
N GLU A 84 -3.25 -9.09 13.19
CA GLU A 84 -2.19 -8.23 13.74
C GLU A 84 -2.13 -6.99 12.83
N GLU A 85 -2.38 -5.81 13.40
CA GLU A 85 -2.08 -4.52 12.77
C GLU A 85 -0.55 -4.42 12.67
N GLY A 86 0.01 -4.93 11.57
CA GLY A 86 1.43 -4.83 11.28
C GLY A 86 1.72 -3.48 10.63
N LYS A 87 2.56 -2.67 11.27
CA LYS A 87 3.10 -1.46 10.63
C LYS A 87 3.90 -1.87 9.37
N PRO A 88 3.62 -1.30 8.18
CA PRO A 88 4.33 -1.68 6.95
C PRO A 88 5.83 -1.42 7.07
N ALA A 89 6.65 -2.45 6.92
CA ALA A 89 8.11 -2.34 6.93
C ALA A 89 8.67 -1.81 5.59
N ASN A 90 7.84 -1.75 4.55
CA ASN A 90 8.17 -1.29 3.19
C ASN A 90 7.79 0.18 2.92
N ALA A 91 7.40 0.93 3.95
CA ALA A 91 7.26 2.38 3.83
C ALA A 91 8.65 3.01 3.76
N GLN A 92 9.02 3.61 2.62
CA GLN A 92 10.24 4.41 2.56
C GLN A 92 10.04 5.73 3.34
N GLU A 93 10.94 6.03 4.28
CA GLU A 93 11.06 7.37 4.84
C GLU A 93 11.47 8.34 3.73
N ASN A 94 10.56 9.24 3.37
CA ASN A 94 10.95 10.43 2.61
C ASN A 94 11.85 11.26 3.52
N GLY A 95 13.12 11.40 3.16
CA GLY A 95 14.06 12.28 3.84
C GLY A 95 13.64 13.73 3.68
N ASP A 96 12.76 14.20 4.56
CA ASP A 96 12.58 15.62 4.86
C ASP A 96 12.42 15.78 6.38
N THR A 97 13.56 15.81 7.08
CA THR A 97 13.61 16.28 8.46
C THR A 97 13.47 17.80 8.46
N SER A 98 12.24 18.29 8.48
CA SER A 98 11.95 19.62 9.03
C SER A 98 10.60 19.62 9.74
N THR A 99 10.62 19.10 10.97
CA THR A 99 9.60 19.38 11.97
C THR A 99 9.71 20.85 12.40
N GLN A 100 8.71 21.67 12.10
CA GLN A 100 8.15 22.63 13.07
C GLN A 100 6.81 23.23 12.60
N ALA A 101 5.82 23.09 13.49
CA ALA A 101 4.46 23.61 13.38
C ALA A 101 4.37 25.13 13.59
N LYS A 102 3.34 25.77 13.00
CA LYS A 102 2.34 26.62 13.70
C LYS A 102 1.29 27.25 12.75
N THR A 103 0.07 26.76 12.90
CA THR A 103 -1.24 27.42 13.06
C THR A 103 -1.43 28.93 12.78
N VAL A 104 -2.61 29.21 12.21
CA VAL A 104 -3.48 30.43 12.21
C VAL A 104 -3.14 31.62 11.30
N VAL A 105 -3.95 31.78 10.25
CA VAL A 105 -4.87 32.93 10.04
C VAL A 105 -6.14 32.43 9.36
#